data_AF-A0A1Y0I229-F1
#
_entry.id   AF-A0A1Y0I229-F1
#
_cell.length_a   1.000
_cell.length_b   1.000
_cell.length_c   1.000
_cell.angle_alpha   90.00
_cell.angle_beta   90.00
_cell.angle_gamma   90.00
#
_symmetry.space_group_name_H-M   'P 1'
#
loop_
_entity.id
_entity.type
_entity.pdbx_description
1 polymer ?
#
loop_
_entity_poly.entity_id
_entity_poly.type
_entity_poly.pdbx_seq_one_letter_code
_entity_poly.pdbx_strand_id
1 'polypeptide(L)'
;MQFIQFTDQSAHSQKYLHRTPSNQNPHHYLLPVVLVFSCLSPAATAAFRDDGRAILEQNESYTAQSGEAVYGSSGQETVLIEEDVQTVTLDGNIERVELPGQLSNYQWAIAGTRTTLQQNNTSIVQLLGQNNPTTFVFSDGAASLALSGLNQASLNGVELSATASTLSVTLDENDVSSTVPSNTALNAPEVTGITTTFPDSLANTYQSQFNRYTSVLADNGEAIHIVAQNSLSEGQIIRARNVLVHFLTDYSGSTYGSDKTDITRKMAENGATLLLLNGRDDGSNSAAELDGQPLYEEEIQVEGDTRYINQQYDDHRDATYEEILHMVHDYGIGIDGDNSLPGVRPNYQAEIRSAQTNALSSGLWGIDAEDWIAELQGENSLTQEYLAAVIDVYYGLWGAWTESNDMGMWGLYRAKVRADIVTNDPQGQSLLENRFFHPWLTYNAQIDSSFSGTFYLRFDNSMPYTHHAQYLKDITLTGSNNTQVVINAFDNNITGNTGTNTVHFSGASSEYSITTISGVTRVNDTVSNRDGQNTLTGIEILQFTDISVAIQ
;
A
#
# COMPACT_ATOMS: atom_id res chain seq x y z
N MET A 1 11.86 38.88 21.41
CA MET A 1 12.56 37.77 20.75
C MET A 1 13.11 36.89 21.85
N GLN A 2 12.26 36.02 22.36
CA GLN A 2 12.61 35.05 23.39
C GLN A 2 13.04 33.80 22.63
N PHE A 3 14.29 33.41 22.83
CA PHE A 3 14.86 32.18 22.31
C PHE A 3 14.03 31.01 22.82
N ILE A 4 13.36 30.30 21.92
CA ILE A 4 12.86 28.96 22.18
C ILE A 4 14.11 28.08 22.17
N GLN A 5 14.46 27.51 23.32
CA GLN A 5 15.46 26.46 23.37
C GLN A 5 14.89 25.28 22.60
N PHE A 6 15.60 24.84 21.58
CA PHE A 6 15.44 23.51 21.01
C PHE A 6 15.75 22.50 22.11
N THR A 7 14.75 22.10 22.88
CA THR A 7 14.70 20.74 23.42
C THR A 7 14.01 19.91 22.37
N ASP A 8 14.72 19.68 21.28
CA ASP A 8 14.35 18.66 20.33
C ASP A 8 14.67 17.32 21.00
N GLN A 9 13.64 16.69 21.57
CA GLN A 9 13.77 15.42 22.27
C GLN A 9 13.58 14.21 21.34
N SER A 10 13.26 14.40 20.06
CA SER A 10 13.18 13.28 19.09
C SER A 10 14.55 12.77 18.63
N ALA A 11 15.66 13.42 18.99
CA ALA A 11 17.03 12.94 18.72
C ALA A 11 17.43 11.69 19.55
N HIS A 12 16.49 11.00 20.21
CA HIS A 12 16.77 9.80 21.01
C HIS A 12 16.51 8.48 20.29
N SER A 13 16.02 8.48 19.05
CA SER A 13 15.68 7.24 18.31
C SER A 13 16.84 6.26 18.10
N GLN A 14 18.11 6.71 18.16
CA GLN A 14 19.28 5.89 17.76
C GLN A 14 20.24 5.48 18.89
N LYS A 15 19.99 5.84 20.17
CA LYS A 15 20.81 5.30 21.28
C LYS A 15 20.69 3.78 21.46
N TYR A 16 19.75 3.14 20.75
CA TYR A 16 19.31 1.77 21.03
C TYR A 16 19.96 0.67 20.16
N LEU A 17 20.85 1.01 19.21
CA LEU A 17 21.63 0.00 18.44
C LEU A 17 22.93 -0.45 19.13
N HIS A 18 23.24 0.05 20.34
CA HIS A 18 24.49 -0.27 21.03
C HIS A 18 24.44 -1.59 21.80
N ARG A 19 24.40 -2.74 21.10
CA ARG A 19 24.81 -4.05 21.64
C ARG A 19 25.03 -5.10 20.54
N THR A 20 26.28 -5.21 20.07
CA THR A 20 26.73 -6.33 19.23
C THR A 20 26.73 -7.67 19.97
N PRO A 21 26.25 -8.78 19.38
CA PRO A 21 26.61 -10.13 19.82
C PRO A 21 28.05 -10.48 19.40
N SER A 22 28.70 -11.28 20.22
CA SER A 22 30.13 -11.62 20.17
C SER A 22 30.62 -12.31 18.88
N ASN A 23 31.76 -11.81 18.39
CA ASN A 23 32.71 -12.36 17.41
C ASN A 23 32.96 -13.89 17.44
N GLN A 24 32.97 -14.53 16.26
CA GLN A 24 33.99 -15.52 15.86
C GLN A 24 34.20 -15.58 14.31
N ASN A 25 35.35 -15.04 13.89
CA ASN A 25 36.28 -15.40 12.80
C ASN A 25 35.89 -15.44 11.29
N PRO A 26 36.77 -14.89 10.41
CA PRO A 26 36.59 -14.88 8.95
C PRO A 26 37.43 -15.95 8.22
N HIS A 27 36.98 -16.38 7.05
CA HIS A 27 37.88 -16.91 6.01
C HIS A 27 37.46 -16.47 4.60
N HIS A 28 38.41 -15.78 3.96
CA HIS A 28 38.42 -15.36 2.56
C HIS A 28 38.28 -16.50 1.57
N TYR A 29 37.59 -16.26 0.44
CA TYR A 29 38.06 -16.64 -0.90
C TYR A 29 37.52 -15.66 -1.97
N LEU A 30 38.44 -15.04 -2.71
CA LEU A 30 38.22 -14.25 -3.92
C LEU A 30 38.16 -15.18 -5.14
N LEU A 31 37.15 -15.02 -6.00
CA LEU A 31 37.16 -15.52 -7.39
C LEU A 31 36.57 -14.46 -8.34
N PRO A 32 37.05 -14.37 -9.59
CA PRO A 32 36.77 -13.26 -10.49
C PRO A 32 35.44 -13.44 -11.23
N VAL A 33 34.65 -12.35 -11.32
CA VAL A 33 33.44 -12.28 -12.14
C VAL A 33 33.83 -12.04 -13.60
N VAL A 34 33.37 -12.93 -14.48
CA VAL A 34 33.42 -12.80 -15.93
C VAL A 34 32.23 -11.93 -16.36
N LEU A 35 32.49 -10.77 -16.96
CA LEU A 35 31.48 -9.95 -17.63
C LEU A 35 31.00 -10.67 -18.90
N VAL A 36 29.72 -11.06 -18.92
CA VAL A 36 28.99 -11.43 -20.13
C VAL A 36 28.07 -10.26 -20.47
N PHE A 37 28.32 -9.61 -21.62
CA PHE A 37 27.38 -8.66 -22.21
C PHE A 37 26.12 -9.42 -22.62
N SER A 38 25.00 -9.23 -21.91
CA SER A 38 23.68 -9.62 -22.39
C SER A 38 23.15 -8.53 -23.33
N CYS A 39 22.69 -8.98 -24.50
CA CYS A 39 21.99 -8.16 -25.46
C CYS A 39 20.72 -7.56 -24.84
N LEU A 40 20.47 -6.30 -25.16
CA LEU A 40 19.19 -5.60 -24.97
C LEU A 40 18.03 -6.47 -25.45
N SER A 41 17.07 -6.75 -24.58
CA SER A 41 15.72 -7.14 -24.95
C SER A 41 15.02 -5.97 -25.66
N PRO A 42 14.20 -6.22 -26.70
CA PRO A 42 13.37 -5.18 -27.26
C PRO A 42 12.31 -4.78 -26.23
N ALA A 43 11.99 -3.48 -26.22
CA ALA A 43 10.93 -2.89 -25.41
C ALA A 43 9.60 -3.62 -25.62
N ALA A 44 8.84 -3.80 -24.54
CA ALA A 44 7.45 -4.25 -24.59
C ALA A 44 6.66 -3.30 -25.51
N THR A 45 6.26 -3.81 -26.66
CA THR A 45 5.36 -3.17 -27.61
C THR A 45 3.94 -3.42 -27.11
N ALA A 46 3.15 -2.35 -27.00
CA ALA A 46 1.75 -2.42 -26.60
C ALA A 46 0.90 -3.00 -27.75
N ALA A 47 -0.08 -3.84 -27.41
CA ALA A 47 -1.01 -4.46 -28.34
C ALA A 47 -1.55 -3.48 -29.38
N PHE A 48 -1.61 -3.91 -30.64
CA PHE A 48 -2.23 -3.11 -31.69
C PHE A 48 -3.74 -3.10 -31.49
N ARG A 49 -4.33 -1.91 -31.33
CA ARG A 49 -5.76 -1.71 -31.10
C ARG A 49 -6.45 -1.06 -32.30
N ASP A 50 -7.56 -1.65 -32.72
CA ASP A 50 -8.46 -1.07 -33.73
C ASP A 50 -9.89 -1.54 -33.46
N ASP A 51 -10.82 -0.58 -33.31
CA ASP A 51 -12.29 -0.77 -33.27
C ASP A 51 -12.78 -2.05 -32.56
N GLY A 52 -12.58 -2.12 -31.23
CA GLY A 52 -13.03 -3.26 -30.41
C GLY A 52 -12.22 -4.55 -30.60
N ARG A 53 -11.01 -4.45 -31.15
CA ARG A 53 -10.07 -5.57 -31.30
C ARG A 53 -8.70 -5.23 -30.71
N ALA A 54 -8.08 -6.23 -30.10
CA ALA A 54 -6.69 -6.22 -29.66
C ALA A 54 -5.94 -7.38 -30.33
N ILE A 55 -4.76 -7.10 -30.91
CA ILE A 55 -3.87 -8.12 -31.47
C ILE A 55 -2.59 -8.12 -30.65
N LEU A 56 -2.31 -9.25 -30.00
CA LEU A 56 -1.17 -9.43 -29.11
C LEU A 56 0.07 -9.82 -29.92
N GLU A 57 1.20 -9.23 -29.56
CA GLU A 57 2.51 -9.67 -30.02
C GLU A 57 2.98 -10.93 -29.27
N GLN A 58 4.11 -11.49 -29.71
CA GLN A 58 4.66 -12.72 -29.15
C GLN A 58 4.98 -12.57 -27.64
N ASN A 59 4.39 -13.43 -26.81
CA ASN A 59 4.50 -13.45 -25.35
C ASN A 59 3.93 -12.21 -24.64
N GLU A 60 3.00 -11.49 -25.27
CA GLU A 60 2.41 -10.29 -24.67
C GLU A 60 1.39 -10.62 -23.57
N SER A 61 1.37 -9.81 -22.52
CA SER A 61 0.31 -9.78 -21.52
C SER A 61 -0.57 -8.54 -21.71
N TYR A 62 -1.88 -8.71 -21.78
CA TYR A 62 -2.82 -7.65 -22.13
C TYR A 62 -4.06 -7.63 -21.23
N THR A 63 -4.45 -6.46 -20.74
CA THR A 63 -5.69 -6.27 -19.97
C THR A 63 -6.85 -5.96 -20.90
N ALA A 64 -7.83 -6.85 -20.94
CA ALA A 64 -8.93 -6.78 -21.90
C ALA A 64 -10.02 -5.80 -21.47
N GLN A 65 -10.69 -5.19 -22.45
CA GLN A 65 -11.85 -4.32 -22.21
C GLN A 65 -13.17 -5.03 -22.53
N SER A 66 -14.27 -4.57 -21.91
CA SER A 66 -15.60 -5.12 -22.15
C SER A 66 -16.00 -5.06 -23.64
N GLY A 67 -16.46 -6.19 -24.16
CA GLY A 67 -16.88 -6.32 -25.57
C GLY A 67 -15.74 -6.42 -26.59
N GLU A 68 -14.48 -6.48 -26.15
CA GLU A 68 -13.31 -6.55 -27.03
C GLU A 68 -13.08 -7.98 -27.57
N ALA A 69 -12.59 -8.08 -28.80
CA ALA A 69 -12.07 -9.31 -29.37
C ALA A 69 -10.53 -9.32 -29.35
N VAL A 70 -9.94 -10.28 -28.64
CA VAL A 70 -8.50 -10.40 -28.43
C VAL A 70 -7.96 -11.56 -29.25
N TYR A 71 -6.91 -11.29 -30.04
CA TYR A 71 -6.27 -12.25 -30.92
C TYR A 71 -4.82 -12.45 -30.50
N GLY A 72 -4.46 -13.67 -30.12
CA GLY A 72 -3.08 -14.08 -29.86
C GLY A 72 -2.27 -14.22 -31.14
N SER A 73 -0.95 -14.35 -31.01
CA SER A 73 -0.04 -14.54 -32.13
C SER A 73 0.70 -15.87 -32.00
N SER A 74 1.99 -15.84 -31.73
CA SER A 74 2.78 -17.04 -31.48
C SER A 74 3.62 -16.83 -30.23
N GLY A 75 3.43 -17.65 -29.21
CA GLY A 75 4.20 -17.51 -27.98
C GLY A 75 3.40 -17.98 -26.78
N GLN A 76 3.54 -17.25 -25.68
CA GLN A 76 2.80 -17.42 -24.44
C GLN A 76 2.03 -16.13 -24.15
N GLU A 77 0.92 -15.93 -24.83
CA GLU A 77 0.09 -14.75 -24.69
C GLU A 77 -0.83 -14.87 -23.46
N THR A 78 -0.89 -13.80 -22.67
CA THR A 78 -1.68 -13.73 -21.43
C THR A 78 -2.75 -12.65 -21.56
N VAL A 79 -4.00 -12.99 -21.21
CA VAL A 79 -5.10 -12.04 -21.15
C VAL A 79 -5.56 -11.88 -19.71
N LEU A 80 -5.51 -10.65 -19.22
CA LEU A 80 -5.93 -10.24 -17.89
C LEU A 80 -7.39 -9.76 -17.97
N ILE A 81 -8.28 -10.44 -17.24
CA ILE A 81 -9.68 -10.04 -17.08
C ILE A 81 -9.83 -9.43 -15.69
N GLU A 82 -10.32 -8.19 -15.61
CA GLU A 82 -10.63 -7.50 -14.36
C GLU A 82 -12.11 -7.69 -13.96
N GLU A 83 -12.49 -7.36 -12.72
CA GLU A 83 -13.80 -7.71 -12.15
C GLU A 83 -15.02 -7.13 -12.89
N ASP A 84 -14.87 -6.02 -13.63
CA ASP A 84 -15.95 -5.36 -14.37
C ASP A 84 -15.94 -5.66 -15.88
N VAL A 85 -14.97 -6.47 -16.34
CA VAL A 85 -14.80 -6.79 -17.76
C VAL A 85 -15.78 -7.89 -18.16
N GLN A 86 -16.63 -7.60 -19.15
CA GLN A 86 -17.65 -8.52 -19.63
C GLN A 86 -17.57 -8.73 -21.14
N THR A 87 -17.96 -9.92 -21.60
CA THR A 87 -18.10 -10.25 -23.03
C THR A 87 -16.80 -10.08 -23.83
N VAL A 88 -15.67 -10.49 -23.27
CA VAL A 88 -14.40 -10.56 -24.01
C VAL A 88 -14.41 -11.80 -24.89
N THR A 89 -14.10 -11.63 -26.17
CA THR A 89 -13.98 -12.73 -27.13
C THR A 89 -12.51 -13.02 -27.37
N LEU A 90 -12.06 -14.24 -27.09
CA LEU A 90 -10.68 -14.68 -27.26
C LEU A 90 -10.59 -15.61 -28.46
N ASP A 91 -9.55 -15.47 -29.27
CA ASP A 91 -9.24 -16.43 -30.31
C ASP A 91 -8.48 -17.66 -29.75
N GLY A 92 -8.27 -18.66 -30.60
CA GLY A 92 -7.65 -19.93 -30.20
C GLY A 92 -6.13 -19.87 -29.96
N ASN A 93 -5.50 -18.71 -30.08
CA ASN A 93 -4.06 -18.50 -29.87
C ASN A 93 -3.75 -17.84 -28.52
N ILE A 94 -4.68 -17.89 -27.55
CA ILE A 94 -4.43 -17.42 -26.20
C ILE A 94 -4.01 -18.59 -25.31
N GLU A 95 -2.80 -18.52 -24.75
CA GLU A 95 -2.25 -19.55 -23.87
C GLU A 95 -2.69 -19.39 -22.41
N ARG A 96 -2.92 -18.16 -21.93
CA ARG A 96 -3.25 -17.89 -20.53
C ARG A 96 -4.36 -16.85 -20.39
N VAL A 97 -5.31 -17.12 -19.50
CA VAL A 97 -6.39 -16.20 -19.13
C VAL A 97 -6.44 -16.08 -17.61
N GLU A 98 -6.27 -14.88 -17.09
CA GLU A 98 -6.30 -14.59 -15.66
C GLU A 98 -7.61 -13.91 -15.26
N LEU A 99 -8.25 -14.43 -14.22
CA LEU A 99 -9.55 -14.00 -13.72
C LEU A 99 -9.47 -13.62 -12.24
N PRO A 100 -10.26 -12.65 -11.79
CA PRO A 100 -10.09 -12.05 -10.47
C PRO A 100 -10.70 -12.88 -9.33
N GLY A 101 -11.68 -13.73 -9.64
CA GLY A 101 -12.42 -14.52 -8.65
C GLY A 101 -11.97 -15.98 -8.57
N GLN A 102 -12.53 -16.71 -7.60
CA GLN A 102 -12.35 -18.15 -7.44
C GLN A 102 -13.05 -18.92 -8.57
N LEU A 103 -12.59 -20.13 -8.90
CA LEU A 103 -13.23 -20.99 -9.90
C LEU A 103 -14.73 -21.15 -9.66
N SER A 104 -15.14 -21.29 -8.39
CA SER A 104 -16.52 -21.52 -7.98
C SER A 104 -17.48 -20.38 -8.35
N ASN A 105 -16.95 -19.18 -8.63
CA ASN A 105 -17.73 -18.02 -9.07
C ASN A 105 -18.19 -18.14 -10.53
N TYR A 106 -17.61 -19.06 -11.30
CA TYR A 106 -17.81 -19.13 -12.74
C TYR A 106 -18.58 -20.39 -13.17
N GLN A 107 -19.46 -20.19 -14.14
CA GLN A 107 -20.21 -21.24 -14.82
C GLN A 107 -19.65 -21.45 -16.21
N TRP A 108 -19.45 -22.71 -16.58
CA TRP A 108 -18.82 -23.11 -17.83
C TRP A 108 -19.82 -23.77 -18.75
N ALA A 109 -19.76 -23.45 -20.04
CA ALA A 109 -20.51 -24.12 -21.09
C ALA A 109 -19.68 -24.30 -22.36
N ILE A 110 -19.98 -25.32 -23.15
CA ILE A 110 -19.41 -25.55 -24.48
C ILE A 110 -20.51 -25.66 -25.53
N ALA A 111 -20.34 -24.95 -26.66
CA ALA A 111 -21.21 -25.08 -27.83
C ALA A 111 -20.38 -25.05 -29.12
N GLY A 112 -20.32 -26.18 -29.82
CA GLY A 112 -19.40 -26.37 -30.94
C GLY A 112 -17.96 -26.31 -30.46
N THR A 113 -17.21 -25.31 -30.92
CA THR A 113 -15.83 -25.03 -30.48
C THR A 113 -15.76 -23.88 -29.47
N ARG A 114 -16.89 -23.24 -29.14
CA ARG A 114 -16.91 -22.06 -28.28
C ARG A 114 -17.10 -22.45 -26.82
N THR A 115 -16.06 -22.25 -26.02
CA THR A 115 -16.16 -22.30 -24.56
C THR A 115 -16.64 -20.95 -24.06
N THR A 116 -17.65 -20.95 -23.19
CA THR A 116 -18.20 -19.74 -22.58
C THR A 116 -18.03 -19.82 -21.07
N LEU A 117 -17.40 -18.80 -20.50
CA LEU A 117 -17.33 -18.56 -19.07
C LEU A 117 -18.33 -17.48 -18.68
N GLN A 118 -19.17 -17.76 -17.69
CA GLN A 118 -20.20 -16.83 -17.24
C GLN A 118 -20.12 -16.63 -15.72
N GLN A 119 -20.47 -15.44 -15.27
CA GLN A 119 -20.66 -15.11 -13.87
C GLN A 119 -22.02 -14.44 -13.73
N ASN A 120 -22.86 -14.86 -12.77
CA ASN A 120 -24.20 -14.31 -12.57
C ASN A 120 -25.07 -14.26 -13.87
N ASN A 121 -25.01 -15.32 -14.70
CA ASN A 121 -25.66 -15.43 -16.03
C ASN A 121 -25.18 -14.41 -17.08
N THR A 122 -24.05 -13.74 -16.84
CA THR A 122 -23.44 -12.79 -17.76
C THR A 122 -22.18 -13.41 -18.36
N SER A 123 -22.02 -13.34 -19.68
CA SER A 123 -20.82 -13.84 -20.37
C SER A 123 -19.62 -12.96 -20.02
N ILE A 124 -18.56 -13.57 -19.50
CA ILE A 124 -17.30 -12.89 -19.16
C ILE A 124 -16.28 -13.11 -20.28
N VAL A 125 -16.01 -14.38 -20.61
CA VAL A 125 -15.08 -14.78 -21.67
C VAL A 125 -15.77 -15.74 -22.64
N GLN A 126 -15.54 -15.54 -23.94
CA GLN A 126 -15.85 -16.50 -25.00
C GLN A 126 -14.57 -16.89 -25.74
N LEU A 127 -14.11 -18.12 -25.54
CA LEU A 127 -12.95 -18.65 -26.27
C LEU A 127 -13.42 -19.34 -27.55
N LEU A 128 -13.04 -18.81 -28.71
CA LEU A 128 -13.47 -19.26 -30.03
C LEU A 128 -12.52 -20.33 -30.59
N GLY A 129 -12.71 -21.57 -30.13
CA GLY A 129 -11.82 -22.67 -30.48
C GLY A 129 -10.50 -22.60 -29.74
N GLN A 130 -9.60 -23.52 -30.06
CA GLN A 130 -8.34 -23.65 -29.35
C GLN A 130 -7.30 -24.33 -30.25
N ASN A 131 -6.11 -23.74 -30.36
CA ASN A 131 -4.98 -24.34 -31.06
C ASN A 131 -4.09 -25.15 -30.11
N ASN A 132 -3.93 -24.69 -28.86
CA ASN A 132 -3.25 -25.38 -27.75
C ASN A 132 -4.05 -25.22 -26.46
N PRO A 133 -3.96 -26.16 -25.49
CA PRO A 133 -4.60 -25.99 -24.19
C PRO A 133 -4.32 -24.61 -23.58
N THR A 134 -5.37 -23.97 -23.06
CA THR A 134 -5.33 -22.63 -22.48
C THR A 134 -5.38 -22.75 -20.96
N THR A 135 -4.43 -22.17 -20.27
CA THR A 135 -4.43 -22.12 -18.80
C THR A 135 -5.38 -21.01 -18.33
N PHE A 136 -6.41 -21.38 -17.58
CA PHE A 136 -7.24 -20.43 -16.86
C PHE A 136 -6.77 -20.35 -15.41
N VAL A 137 -6.61 -19.13 -14.92
CA VAL A 137 -6.00 -18.83 -13.62
C VAL A 137 -7.00 -18.03 -12.82
N PHE A 138 -7.28 -18.50 -11.61
CA PHE A 138 -8.28 -17.94 -10.71
C PHE A 138 -7.58 -17.44 -9.44
N SER A 139 -8.35 -16.84 -8.53
CA SER A 139 -7.82 -16.45 -7.22
C SER A 139 -7.44 -17.65 -6.33
N ASP A 140 -7.95 -18.84 -6.63
CA ASP A 140 -7.76 -20.09 -5.87
C ASP A 140 -6.89 -21.14 -6.60
N GLY A 141 -6.26 -20.77 -7.72
CA GLY A 141 -5.31 -21.60 -8.45
C GLY A 141 -5.59 -21.67 -9.95
N ALA A 142 -4.81 -22.47 -10.68
CA ALA A 142 -4.90 -22.60 -12.13
C ALA A 142 -5.42 -23.97 -12.60
N ALA A 143 -6.07 -23.99 -13.76
CA ALA A 143 -6.49 -25.19 -14.47
C ALA A 143 -6.36 -25.05 -15.98
N SER A 144 -5.97 -26.14 -16.65
CA SER A 144 -5.85 -26.17 -18.11
C SER A 144 -7.16 -26.57 -18.78
N LEU A 145 -7.66 -25.74 -19.69
CA LEU A 145 -8.79 -26.03 -20.57
C LEU A 145 -8.28 -26.68 -21.85
N ALA A 146 -8.84 -27.83 -22.24
CA ALA A 146 -8.53 -28.53 -23.48
C ALA A 146 -9.79 -28.77 -24.32
N LEU A 147 -9.76 -28.40 -25.60
CA LEU A 147 -10.81 -28.70 -26.59
C LEU A 147 -10.37 -29.88 -27.47
N SER A 148 -11.01 -31.04 -27.29
CA SER A 148 -10.67 -32.28 -28.00
C SER A 148 -11.56 -32.57 -29.21
N GLY A 149 -12.66 -31.82 -29.37
CA GLY A 149 -13.57 -31.92 -30.50
C GLY A 149 -14.81 -31.04 -30.38
N LEU A 150 -15.74 -31.17 -31.32
CA LEU A 150 -17.01 -30.45 -31.27
C LEU A 150 -17.81 -30.87 -30.03
N ASN A 151 -18.18 -29.89 -29.20
CA ASN A 151 -18.84 -30.08 -27.90
C ASN A 151 -18.04 -30.95 -26.91
N GLN A 152 -16.72 -31.06 -27.08
CA GLN A 152 -15.84 -31.87 -26.23
C GLN A 152 -14.72 -30.98 -25.74
N ALA A 153 -14.93 -30.37 -24.57
CA ALA A 153 -13.93 -29.56 -23.88
C ALA A 153 -13.88 -30.01 -22.41
N SER A 154 -12.69 -30.06 -21.82
CA SER A 154 -12.52 -30.35 -20.41
C SER A 154 -11.62 -29.34 -19.72
N LEU A 155 -11.95 -29.00 -18.47
CA LEU A 155 -11.11 -28.21 -17.57
C LEU A 155 -10.42 -29.17 -16.61
N ASN A 156 -9.10 -29.29 -16.74
CA ASN A 156 -8.26 -30.25 -16.02
C ASN A 156 -8.84 -31.68 -16.01
N GLY A 157 -9.39 -32.12 -17.14
CA GLY A 157 -9.99 -33.45 -17.33
C GLY A 157 -11.48 -33.58 -16.93
N VAL A 158 -12.11 -32.53 -16.39
CA VAL A 158 -13.56 -32.51 -16.14
C VAL A 158 -14.30 -31.92 -17.33
N GLU A 159 -15.16 -32.72 -17.96
CA GLU A 159 -15.89 -32.34 -19.17
C GLU A 159 -16.90 -31.20 -18.92
N LEU A 160 -16.92 -30.24 -19.85
CA LEU A 160 -17.92 -29.18 -19.91
C LEU A 160 -19.21 -29.69 -20.53
N SER A 161 -20.33 -29.06 -20.17
CA SER A 161 -21.65 -29.40 -20.72
C SER A 161 -22.18 -28.28 -21.63
N ALA A 162 -23.22 -28.56 -22.41
CA ALA A 162 -23.89 -27.54 -23.22
C ALA A 162 -24.68 -26.53 -22.37
N THR A 163 -24.99 -26.88 -21.12
CA THR A 163 -25.65 -26.01 -20.15
C THR A 163 -24.60 -25.43 -19.20
N ALA A 164 -24.69 -24.12 -18.94
CA ALA A 164 -23.80 -23.45 -18.00
C ALA A 164 -23.91 -24.06 -16.60
N SER A 165 -22.78 -24.49 -16.04
CA SER A 165 -22.70 -25.05 -14.69
C SER A 165 -21.36 -24.75 -14.06
N THR A 166 -21.33 -24.60 -12.73
CA THR A 166 -20.07 -24.59 -11.97
C THR A 166 -19.36 -25.93 -12.10
N LEU A 167 -18.03 -25.91 -12.10
CA LEU A 167 -17.20 -27.12 -12.12
C LEU A 167 -16.46 -27.27 -10.80
N SER A 168 -16.11 -28.51 -10.47
CA SER A 168 -15.19 -28.83 -9.36
C SER A 168 -14.02 -29.59 -9.95
N VAL A 169 -12.87 -28.93 -10.03
CA VAL A 169 -11.62 -29.49 -10.55
C VAL A 169 -10.52 -29.35 -9.50
N THR A 170 -9.48 -30.16 -9.59
CA THR A 170 -8.24 -29.91 -8.84
C THR A 170 -7.51 -28.73 -9.48
N LEU A 171 -7.12 -27.73 -8.70
CA LEU A 171 -6.36 -26.57 -9.15
C LEU A 171 -4.87 -26.74 -8.80
N ASP A 172 -3.99 -26.09 -9.57
CA ASP A 172 -2.63 -25.79 -9.11
C ASP A 172 -2.69 -24.54 -8.22
N GLU A 173 -2.69 -24.73 -6.91
CA GLU A 173 -2.82 -23.67 -5.91
C GLU A 173 -1.58 -22.74 -5.85
N ASN A 174 -0.48 -23.09 -6.51
CA ASN A 174 0.73 -22.24 -6.57
C ASN A 174 0.70 -21.23 -7.73
N ASP A 175 -0.25 -21.37 -8.65
CA ASP A 175 -0.43 -20.49 -9.80
C ASP A 175 -1.76 -19.75 -9.65
N VAL A 176 -1.71 -18.59 -9.00
CA VAL A 176 -2.88 -17.73 -8.73
C VAL A 176 -2.86 -16.49 -9.62
N SER A 177 -4.05 -15.98 -9.92
CA SER A 177 -4.24 -14.86 -10.83
C SER A 177 -3.62 -13.57 -10.27
N SER A 178 -2.97 -12.79 -11.14
CA SER A 178 -2.50 -11.44 -10.85
C SER A 178 -3.61 -10.39 -10.94
N THR A 179 -4.76 -10.73 -11.52
CA THR A 179 -5.95 -9.87 -11.58
C THR A 179 -6.82 -9.97 -10.35
N VAL A 180 -6.47 -10.84 -9.39
CA VAL A 180 -7.04 -10.79 -8.05
C VAL A 180 -6.78 -9.38 -7.53
N PRO A 181 -7.82 -8.58 -7.23
CA PRO A 181 -7.61 -7.33 -6.52
C PRO A 181 -6.79 -7.70 -5.30
N SER A 182 -5.59 -7.13 -5.13
CA SER A 182 -4.75 -7.42 -3.96
C SER A 182 -5.65 -7.38 -2.75
N ASN A 183 -5.90 -8.56 -2.19
CA ASN A 183 -6.93 -8.72 -1.17
C ASN A 183 -6.31 -8.28 0.15
N THR A 184 -5.99 -7.00 0.24
CA THR A 184 -6.02 -6.24 1.48
C THR A 184 -7.41 -5.61 1.67
N ALA A 185 -8.46 -6.15 1.03
CA ALA A 185 -9.82 -5.95 1.52
C ALA A 185 -9.98 -6.72 2.84
N LEU A 186 -9.49 -6.10 3.91
CA LEU A 186 -10.03 -6.29 5.24
C LEU A 186 -11.50 -5.84 5.18
N ASN A 187 -12.38 -6.77 4.82
CA ASN A 187 -13.81 -6.66 5.09
C ASN A 187 -13.99 -6.46 6.60
N ALA A 188 -14.53 -5.30 7.00
CA ALA A 188 -15.20 -4.98 8.27
C ALA A 188 -14.55 -5.43 9.62
N PRO A 189 -14.61 -4.62 10.69
CA PRO A 189 -13.74 -4.80 11.85
C PRO A 189 -14.24 -5.93 12.75
N GLU A 190 -13.62 -7.12 12.73
CA GLU A 190 -13.84 -8.11 13.80
C GLU A 190 -12.62 -8.93 14.28
N VAL A 191 -11.41 -8.67 13.80
CA VAL A 191 -10.19 -9.07 14.54
C VAL A 191 -9.17 -7.96 14.43
N THR A 192 -9.04 -7.15 15.48
CA THR A 192 -8.03 -6.07 15.54
C THR A 192 -6.61 -6.62 15.37
N GLY A 193 -6.40 -7.92 15.56
CA GLY A 193 -5.09 -8.57 15.55
C GLY A 193 -4.24 -8.17 16.77
N ILE A 194 -4.85 -7.52 17.75
CA ILE A 194 -4.24 -7.12 19.02
C ILE A 194 -4.56 -8.19 20.05
N THR A 195 -3.55 -8.65 20.78
CA THR A 195 -3.68 -9.67 21.83
C THR A 195 -2.95 -9.25 23.10
N THR A 196 -3.32 -9.83 24.23
CA THR A 196 -2.58 -9.70 25.51
C THR A 196 -1.51 -10.78 25.68
N THR A 197 -1.41 -11.72 24.73
CA THR A 197 -0.46 -12.83 24.76
C THR A 197 0.75 -12.49 23.90
N PHE A 198 1.94 -12.58 24.49
CA PHE A 198 3.21 -12.32 23.82
C PHE A 198 3.83 -13.64 23.35
N PRO A 199 4.56 -13.64 22.22
CA PRO A 199 5.46 -14.74 21.89
C PRO A 199 6.45 -15.02 23.03
N ASP A 200 6.74 -16.28 23.32
CA ASP A 200 7.65 -16.69 24.40
C ASP A 200 9.04 -16.03 24.28
N SER A 201 9.50 -15.80 23.05
CA SER A 201 10.76 -15.12 22.74
C SER A 201 10.80 -13.66 23.20
N LEU A 202 9.65 -12.98 23.25
CA LEU A 202 9.53 -11.57 23.63
C LEU A 202 9.09 -11.39 25.09
N ALA A 203 8.38 -12.36 25.65
CA ALA A 203 7.71 -12.23 26.94
C ALA A 203 8.66 -11.76 28.07
N ASN A 204 9.87 -12.32 28.14
CA ASN A 204 10.85 -11.99 29.18
C ASN A 204 11.34 -10.53 29.11
N THR A 205 11.38 -9.94 27.91
CA THR A 205 11.87 -8.58 27.69
C THR A 205 10.74 -7.56 27.87
N TYR A 206 9.60 -7.79 27.21
CA TYR A 206 8.59 -6.74 27.03
C TYR A 206 7.37 -6.89 27.94
N GLN A 207 6.94 -8.11 28.30
CA GLN A 207 5.64 -8.32 28.95
C GLN A 207 5.51 -7.66 30.34
N SER A 208 6.64 -7.32 30.98
CA SER A 208 6.63 -6.59 32.26
C SER A 208 6.25 -5.11 32.13
N GLN A 209 6.43 -4.51 30.96
CA GLN A 209 6.19 -3.08 30.69
C GLN A 209 5.13 -2.84 29.62
N PHE A 210 4.82 -3.85 28.80
CA PHE A 210 3.81 -3.80 27.73
C PHE A 210 2.70 -4.82 28.00
N ASN A 211 1.46 -4.47 27.69
CA ASN A 211 0.29 -5.33 27.97
C ASN A 211 -0.44 -5.80 26.70
N ARG A 212 -0.05 -5.28 25.53
CA ARG A 212 -0.65 -5.61 24.24
C ARG A 212 0.43 -5.90 23.21
N TYR A 213 0.12 -6.81 22.29
CA TYR A 213 0.99 -7.26 21.22
C TYR A 213 0.22 -7.39 19.90
N THR A 214 0.87 -7.00 18.81
CA THR A 214 0.48 -7.35 17.44
C THR A 214 1.75 -7.49 16.58
N SER A 215 1.60 -7.86 15.32
CA SER A 215 2.73 -8.04 14.42
C SER A 215 2.34 -7.87 12.96
N VAL A 216 3.34 -7.64 12.12
CA VAL A 216 3.29 -7.84 10.67
C VAL A 216 4.11 -9.07 10.35
N LEU A 217 3.52 -10.03 9.63
CA LEU A 217 4.21 -11.27 9.27
C LEU A 217 4.91 -11.12 7.93
N ALA A 218 6.14 -11.61 7.85
CA ALA A 218 6.78 -11.95 6.59
C ALA A 218 6.12 -13.20 5.99
N ASP A 219 6.29 -13.40 4.69
CA ASP A 219 5.73 -14.54 3.96
C ASP A 219 6.33 -15.89 4.37
N ASN A 220 7.48 -15.90 5.03
CA ASN A 220 8.08 -17.08 5.67
C ASN A 220 7.50 -17.38 7.06
N GLY A 221 6.56 -16.57 7.55
CA GLY A 221 5.91 -16.69 8.86
C GLY A 221 6.65 -16.05 10.03
N GLU A 222 7.83 -15.47 9.81
CA GLU A 222 8.52 -14.68 10.82
C GLU A 222 7.84 -13.32 11.03
N ALA A 223 8.06 -12.68 12.17
CA ALA A 223 7.28 -11.51 12.59
C ALA A 223 8.14 -10.28 12.80
N ILE A 224 7.65 -9.14 12.32
CA ILE A 224 8.03 -7.81 12.79
C ILE A 224 7.09 -7.49 13.95
N HIS A 225 7.66 -7.17 15.10
CA HIS A 225 6.92 -7.13 16.37
C HIS A 225 6.45 -5.72 16.69
N ILE A 226 5.25 -5.62 17.28
CA ILE A 226 4.71 -4.37 17.79
C ILE A 226 4.18 -4.64 19.20
N VAL A 227 4.76 -3.98 20.20
CA VAL A 227 4.36 -4.07 21.60
C VAL A 227 3.79 -2.74 22.06
N ALA A 228 2.69 -2.75 22.80
CA ALA A 228 1.99 -1.54 23.21
C ALA A 228 1.73 -1.50 24.71
N GLN A 229 2.01 -0.35 25.32
CA GLN A 229 1.65 -0.02 26.69
C GLN A 229 0.14 0.27 26.78
N ASN A 230 -0.37 0.45 27.98
CA ASN A 230 -1.81 0.39 28.27
C ASN A 230 -2.62 1.67 27.96
N SER A 231 -1.99 2.83 27.76
CA SER A 231 -2.72 4.08 27.47
C SER A 231 -3.15 4.19 26.02
N LEU A 232 -2.39 3.57 25.10
CA LEU A 232 -2.68 3.62 23.66
C LEU A 232 -4.10 3.15 23.34
N SER A 233 -4.80 3.82 22.44
CA SER A 233 -6.08 3.30 21.92
C SER A 233 -5.84 2.12 20.97
N GLU A 234 -6.85 1.28 20.74
CA GLU A 234 -6.74 0.26 19.68
C GLU A 234 -6.55 0.90 18.30
N GLY A 235 -7.18 2.05 18.04
CA GLY A 235 -7.02 2.81 16.81
C GLY A 235 -5.57 3.25 16.58
N GLN A 236 -4.86 3.68 17.62
CA GLN A 236 -3.44 4.04 17.52
C GLN A 236 -2.56 2.83 17.19
N ILE A 237 -2.81 1.69 17.84
CA ILE A 237 -2.07 0.44 17.57
C ILE A 237 -2.33 -0.04 16.13
N ILE A 238 -3.58 0.02 15.68
CA ILE A 238 -3.97 -0.34 14.31
C ILE A 238 -3.33 0.62 13.30
N ARG A 239 -3.36 1.94 13.53
CA ARG A 239 -2.73 2.92 12.66
C ARG A 239 -1.23 2.68 12.53
N ALA A 240 -0.52 2.51 13.64
CA ALA A 240 0.91 2.23 13.60
C ALA A 240 1.21 0.97 12.78
N ARG A 241 0.47 -0.13 13.02
CA ARG A 241 0.62 -1.34 12.20
C ARG A 241 0.32 -1.10 10.71
N ASN A 242 -0.71 -0.31 10.40
CA ASN A 242 -1.11 -0.01 9.03
C ASN A 242 -0.09 0.85 8.27
N VAL A 243 0.54 1.82 8.95
CA VAL A 243 1.63 2.62 8.38
C VAL A 243 2.86 1.75 8.10
N LEU A 244 3.20 0.81 8.99
CA LEU A 244 4.24 -0.19 8.73
C LEU A 244 3.91 -1.04 7.50
N VAL A 245 2.69 -1.59 7.44
CA VAL A 245 2.21 -2.35 6.26
C VAL A 245 2.33 -1.51 5.00
N HIS A 246 2.03 -0.22 5.06
CA HIS A 246 2.12 0.66 3.90
C HIS A 246 3.55 0.80 3.36
N PHE A 247 4.53 1.02 4.23
CA PHE A 247 5.93 1.07 3.80
C PHE A 247 6.41 -0.26 3.20
N LEU A 248 5.87 -1.38 3.69
CA LEU A 248 6.18 -2.73 3.24
C LEU A 248 5.32 -3.21 2.06
N THR A 249 4.33 -2.45 1.63
CA THR A 249 3.49 -2.81 0.48
C THR A 249 4.27 -2.58 -0.82
N ASP A 250 4.28 -3.59 -1.69
CA ASP A 250 4.90 -3.53 -3.02
C ASP A 250 4.37 -2.37 -3.84
N TYR A 251 5.28 -1.66 -4.51
CA TYR A 251 4.98 -0.63 -5.47
C TYR A 251 5.43 -1.10 -6.86
N SER A 252 4.53 -1.82 -7.54
CA SER A 252 4.80 -2.38 -8.88
C SER A 252 5.34 -1.33 -9.85
N GLY A 253 6.35 -1.72 -10.62
CA GLY A 253 7.06 -0.82 -11.55
C GLY A 253 8.10 0.12 -10.91
N SER A 254 8.19 0.19 -9.58
CA SER A 254 9.24 0.98 -8.91
C SER A 254 10.59 0.26 -8.87
N THR A 255 11.69 1.02 -8.78
CA THR A 255 13.06 0.48 -8.91
C THR A 255 13.49 -0.38 -7.72
N TYR A 256 13.12 0.03 -6.51
CA TYR A 256 13.55 -0.59 -5.25
C TYR A 256 12.38 -1.12 -4.41
N GLY A 257 11.13 -0.81 -4.80
CA GLY A 257 9.92 -1.20 -4.09
C GLY A 257 9.01 -2.15 -4.86
N SER A 258 9.39 -2.64 -6.05
CA SER A 258 8.52 -3.51 -6.87
C SER A 258 8.16 -4.82 -6.18
N ASP A 259 9.07 -5.34 -5.37
CA ASP A 259 8.90 -6.48 -4.46
C ASP A 259 9.67 -6.13 -3.18
N LYS A 260 8.97 -6.09 -2.05
CA LYS A 260 9.51 -5.77 -0.72
C LYS A 260 9.49 -6.98 0.21
N THR A 261 9.25 -8.19 -0.32
CA THR A 261 9.23 -9.43 0.45
C THR A 261 10.52 -9.64 1.23
N ASP A 262 11.67 -9.44 0.59
CA ASP A 262 12.99 -9.58 1.22
C ASP A 262 13.28 -8.51 2.27
N ILE A 263 12.70 -7.31 2.15
CA ILE A 263 12.78 -6.25 3.18
C ILE A 263 12.01 -6.68 4.42
N THR A 264 10.77 -7.15 4.25
CA THR A 264 9.94 -7.62 5.36
C THR A 264 10.60 -8.79 6.09
N ARG A 265 11.15 -9.76 5.34
CA ARG A 265 11.97 -10.84 5.91
C ARG A 265 13.19 -10.31 6.64
N LYS A 266 13.91 -9.34 6.06
CA LYS A 266 15.12 -8.79 6.67
C LYS A 266 14.83 -8.07 7.99
N MET A 267 13.71 -7.35 8.05
CA MET A 267 13.26 -6.72 9.28
C MET A 267 12.97 -7.75 10.37
N ALA A 268 12.26 -8.83 10.04
CA ALA A 268 11.98 -9.92 10.97
C ALA A 268 13.27 -10.64 11.42
N GLU A 269 14.18 -10.96 10.49
CA GLU A 269 15.50 -11.56 10.78
C GLU A 269 16.33 -10.68 11.74
N ASN A 270 16.30 -9.36 11.52
CA ASN A 270 17.02 -8.39 12.34
C ASN A 270 16.29 -8.08 13.66
N GLY A 271 15.14 -8.71 13.95
CA GLY A 271 14.42 -8.57 15.22
C GLY A 271 13.69 -7.24 15.40
N ALA A 272 13.25 -6.62 14.30
CA ALA A 272 12.56 -5.33 14.33
C ALA A 272 11.36 -5.34 15.30
N THR A 273 11.38 -4.40 16.24
CA THR A 273 10.34 -4.25 17.27
C THR A 273 9.96 -2.77 17.41
N LEU A 274 8.68 -2.46 17.21
CA LEU A 274 8.11 -1.13 17.47
C LEU A 274 7.55 -1.09 18.90
N LEU A 275 7.96 -0.09 19.68
CA LEU A 275 7.56 0.15 21.05
C LEU A 275 6.53 1.28 21.07
N LEU A 276 5.25 0.94 21.23
CA LEU A 276 4.19 1.94 21.39
C LEU A 276 4.08 2.33 22.87
N LEU A 277 4.58 3.53 23.18
CA LEU A 277 4.82 4.03 24.52
C LEU A 277 3.72 5.00 24.98
N ASN A 278 3.38 4.98 26.25
CA ASN A 278 2.45 5.95 26.84
C ASN A 278 3.06 7.36 26.89
N GLY A 279 2.22 8.38 26.81
CA GLY A 279 2.60 9.78 26.99
C GLY A 279 3.34 10.38 25.79
N ARG A 280 4.36 11.20 26.08
CA ARG A 280 5.23 11.88 25.11
C ARG A 280 6.69 11.57 25.38
N ASP A 281 7.57 11.85 24.43
CA ASP A 281 9.00 11.80 24.67
C ASP A 281 9.45 12.96 25.58
N ASP A 282 9.45 12.71 26.89
CA ASP A 282 9.96 13.61 27.92
C ASP A 282 11.10 12.97 28.75
N GLY A 283 11.59 11.81 28.29
CA GLY A 283 12.58 10.98 28.98
C GLY A 283 12.08 10.28 30.26
N SER A 284 10.78 10.31 30.57
CA SER A 284 10.23 9.70 31.78
C SER A 284 9.84 8.22 31.61
N ASN A 285 9.60 7.77 30.38
CA ASN A 285 9.15 6.41 30.09
C ASN A 285 10.35 5.45 29.98
N SER A 286 10.64 4.71 31.04
CA SER A 286 11.78 3.78 31.07
C SER A 286 11.71 2.64 30.05
N ALA A 287 10.54 2.39 29.44
CA ALA A 287 10.40 1.37 28.40
C ALA A 287 11.05 1.80 27.08
N ALA A 288 11.30 3.10 26.89
CA ALA A 288 12.10 3.61 25.77
C ALA A 288 13.53 3.04 25.79
N GLU A 289 14.05 2.63 26.96
CA GLU A 289 15.39 2.06 27.11
C GLU A 289 15.50 0.58 26.70
N LEU A 290 14.40 -0.04 26.26
CA LEU A 290 14.40 -1.39 25.72
C LEU A 290 14.78 -1.37 24.23
N ASP A 291 15.37 -2.47 23.75
CA ASP A 291 15.74 -2.59 22.34
C ASP A 291 14.47 -2.46 21.46
N GLY A 292 14.43 -1.48 20.57
CA GLY A 292 13.31 -1.25 19.66
C GLY A 292 13.16 0.22 19.27
N GLN A 293 12.27 0.47 18.32
CA GLN A 293 11.93 1.82 17.87
C GLN A 293 10.81 2.41 18.76
N PRO A 294 11.05 3.48 19.52
CA PRO A 294 9.98 4.16 20.27
C PRO A 294 9.03 4.91 19.32
N LEU A 295 7.75 4.92 19.68
CA LEU A 295 6.72 5.81 19.14
C LEU A 295 5.69 6.08 20.24
N TYR A 296 5.49 7.35 20.59
CA TYR A 296 4.69 7.72 21.75
C TYR A 296 3.21 7.94 21.43
N GLU A 297 2.36 7.71 22.41
CA GLU A 297 0.91 7.89 22.35
C GLU A 297 0.50 9.29 21.88
N GLU A 298 1.22 10.31 22.31
CA GLU A 298 0.92 11.70 21.96
C GLU A 298 1.40 12.10 20.56
N GLU A 299 2.14 11.21 19.88
CA GLU A 299 2.66 11.37 18.53
C GLU A 299 1.85 10.60 17.47
N ILE A 300 0.82 9.85 17.89
CA ILE A 300 -0.06 9.09 16.99
C ILE A 300 -1.43 9.76 16.95
N GLN A 301 -1.76 10.35 15.79
CA GLN A 301 -3.09 10.91 15.51
C GLN A 301 -3.91 9.89 14.74
N VAL A 302 -5.07 9.43 15.21
CA VAL A 302 -5.92 8.48 14.44
C VAL A 302 -6.80 9.26 13.46
N GLU A 303 -6.94 8.76 12.22
CA GLU A 303 -7.78 9.40 11.21
C GLU A 303 -9.18 9.68 11.75
N GLY A 304 -9.64 10.93 11.67
CA GLY A 304 -10.96 11.33 12.17
C GLY A 304 -11.02 11.66 13.66
N ASP A 305 -9.98 11.39 14.46
CA ASP A 305 -9.92 11.88 15.83
C ASP A 305 -9.70 13.41 15.88
N THR A 306 -9.88 14.00 17.06
CA THR A 306 -9.76 15.47 17.22
C THR A 306 -8.34 15.99 16.94
N ARG A 307 -7.29 15.21 17.23
CA ARG A 307 -5.89 15.59 16.99
C ARG A 307 -5.61 15.60 15.48
N TYR A 308 -6.04 14.55 14.77
CA TYR A 308 -5.93 14.42 13.33
C TYR A 308 -6.70 15.54 12.61
N ILE A 309 -7.95 15.82 13.00
CA ILE A 309 -8.75 16.85 12.33
C ILE A 309 -8.18 18.26 12.53
N ASN A 310 -7.68 18.58 13.73
CA ASN A 310 -7.26 19.94 14.07
C ASN A 310 -5.81 20.27 13.70
N GLN A 311 -4.92 19.27 13.59
CA GLN A 311 -3.49 19.46 13.28
C GLN A 311 -2.81 20.52 14.17
N GLN A 312 -2.87 20.34 15.50
CA GLN A 312 -2.24 21.24 16.48
C GLN A 312 -0.83 20.78 16.82
N TYR A 313 0.16 21.30 16.10
CA TYR A 313 1.57 20.88 16.19
C TYR A 313 2.22 21.11 17.56
N ASP A 314 1.83 22.18 18.29
CA ASP A 314 2.40 22.48 19.62
C ASP A 314 1.95 21.49 20.71
N ASP A 315 0.85 20.77 20.47
CA ASP A 315 0.27 19.81 21.42
C ASP A 315 0.55 18.36 20.98
N HIS A 316 0.30 18.05 19.71
CA HIS A 316 0.35 16.70 19.15
C HIS A 316 0.81 16.72 17.68
N ARG A 317 2.12 16.73 17.42
CA ARG A 317 2.67 16.45 16.07
C ARG A 317 2.53 14.95 15.78
N ASP A 318 2.11 14.60 14.56
CA ASP A 318 2.12 13.21 14.11
C ASP A 318 3.54 12.80 13.73
N ALA A 319 4.16 11.88 14.50
CA ALA A 319 5.45 11.28 14.21
C ALA A 319 5.32 9.82 13.73
N THR A 320 4.08 9.33 13.52
CA THR A 320 3.83 7.92 13.19
C THR A 320 4.62 7.46 11.96
N TYR A 321 4.72 8.30 10.94
CA TYR A 321 5.41 7.96 9.69
C TYR A 321 6.93 7.98 9.86
N GLU A 322 7.46 9.03 10.50
CA GLU A 322 8.89 9.20 10.79
C GLU A 322 9.45 8.02 11.58
N GLU A 323 8.88 7.72 12.75
CA GLU A 323 9.42 6.67 13.63
C GLU A 323 9.31 5.28 12.99
N ILE A 324 8.20 4.98 12.32
CA ILE A 324 8.04 3.70 11.63
C ILE A 324 8.99 3.61 10.43
N LEU A 325 9.22 4.71 9.72
CA LEU A 325 10.19 4.76 8.64
C LEU A 325 11.61 4.53 9.14
N HIS A 326 12.00 5.12 10.27
CA HIS A 326 13.30 4.84 10.91
C HIS A 326 13.50 3.34 11.12
N MET A 327 12.49 2.65 11.68
CA MET A 327 12.54 1.20 11.85
C MET A 327 12.64 0.44 10.51
N VAL A 328 11.86 0.80 9.49
CA VAL A 328 11.94 0.17 8.15
C VAL A 328 13.32 0.41 7.52
N HIS A 329 13.90 1.58 7.76
CA HIS A 329 15.19 1.97 7.23
C HIS A 329 16.32 1.18 7.90
N ASP A 330 16.36 1.15 9.24
CA ASP A 330 17.40 0.48 10.02
C ASP A 330 17.38 -1.04 9.86
N TYR A 331 16.19 -1.64 9.91
CA TYR A 331 16.07 -3.10 9.98
C TYR A 331 15.84 -3.75 8.61
N GLY A 332 15.41 -3.00 7.59
CA GLY A 332 15.00 -3.54 6.29
C GLY A 332 15.85 -3.04 5.12
N ILE A 333 15.70 -1.76 4.77
CA ILE A 333 16.46 -1.11 3.68
C ILE A 333 17.96 -1.20 3.95
N GLY A 334 18.36 -0.89 5.18
CA GLY A 334 19.71 -0.90 5.69
C GLY A 334 20.41 0.45 5.62
N ILE A 335 21.25 0.72 6.62
CA ILE A 335 22.11 1.90 6.68
C ILE A 335 23.55 1.48 6.39
N ASP A 336 24.22 2.20 5.52
CA ASP A 336 25.64 2.02 5.23
C ASP A 336 26.52 2.70 6.28
N GLY A 337 27.74 2.19 6.47
CA GLY A 337 28.71 2.75 7.40
C GLY A 337 28.87 1.94 8.69
N ASP A 338 29.61 2.50 9.63
CA ASP A 338 29.81 1.89 10.95
C ASP A 338 28.58 2.14 11.84
N ASN A 339 28.43 1.32 12.89
CA ASN A 339 27.34 1.37 13.88
C ASN A 339 25.93 1.15 13.33
N SER A 340 25.80 0.54 12.14
CA SER A 340 24.52 0.26 11.52
C SER A 340 24.29 -1.22 11.21
N LEU A 341 23.05 -1.55 10.83
CA LEU A 341 22.69 -2.86 10.29
C LEU A 341 22.65 -2.81 8.75
N PRO A 342 23.33 -3.75 8.05
CA PRO A 342 23.17 -3.89 6.61
C PRO A 342 21.78 -4.46 6.30
N GLY A 343 21.13 -3.85 5.31
CA GLY A 343 19.83 -4.29 4.79
C GLY A 343 19.91 -4.79 3.36
N VAL A 344 18.76 -4.92 2.72
CA VAL A 344 18.62 -5.54 1.38
C VAL A 344 18.50 -4.52 0.24
N ARG A 345 18.66 -3.22 0.52
CA ARG A 345 18.60 -2.15 -0.50
C ARG A 345 19.83 -1.22 -0.47
N PRO A 346 21.07 -1.74 -0.54
CA PRO A 346 22.28 -0.91 -0.44
C PRO A 346 22.41 0.15 -1.55
N ASN A 347 21.90 -0.11 -2.75
CA ASN A 347 21.90 0.88 -3.84
C ASN A 347 20.92 2.02 -3.58
N TYR A 348 19.74 1.72 -3.02
CA TYR A 348 18.81 2.76 -2.62
C TYR A 348 19.37 3.60 -1.47
N GLN A 349 19.99 2.96 -0.49
CA GLN A 349 20.69 3.66 0.58
C GLN A 349 21.79 4.59 0.07
N ALA A 350 22.54 4.18 -0.97
CA ALA A 350 23.53 5.05 -1.60
C ALA A 350 22.89 6.29 -2.27
N GLU A 351 21.72 6.13 -2.91
CA GLU A 351 20.94 7.26 -3.43
C GLU A 351 20.46 8.19 -2.31
N ILE A 352 19.92 7.62 -1.22
CA ILE A 352 19.50 8.38 -0.03
C ILE A 352 20.66 9.19 0.54
N ARG A 353 21.84 8.58 0.70
CA ARG A 353 23.04 9.27 1.19
C ARG A 353 23.51 10.39 0.27
N SER A 354 23.47 10.18 -1.05
CA SER A 354 23.79 11.23 -2.02
C SER A 354 22.85 12.42 -1.89
N ALA A 355 21.54 12.16 -1.81
CA ALA A 355 20.52 13.20 -1.66
C ALA A 355 20.68 13.94 -0.33
N GLN A 356 20.85 13.21 0.78
CA GLN A 356 21.10 13.78 2.10
C GLN A 356 22.33 14.70 2.11
N THR A 357 23.45 14.25 1.53
CA THR A 357 24.68 15.05 1.43
C THR A 357 24.46 16.32 0.62
N ASN A 358 23.69 16.24 -0.48
CA ASN A 358 23.33 17.40 -1.28
C ASN A 358 22.44 18.37 -0.51
N ALA A 359 21.41 17.87 0.17
CA ALA A 359 20.47 18.68 0.93
C ALA A 359 21.16 19.45 2.06
N LEU A 360 22.03 18.79 2.82
CA LEU A 360 22.79 19.44 3.89
C LEU A 360 23.77 20.49 3.33
N SER A 361 24.56 20.13 2.31
CA SER A 361 25.55 21.06 1.72
C SER A 361 24.94 22.25 0.99
N SER A 362 23.70 22.11 0.52
CA SER A 362 22.98 23.16 -0.21
C SER A 362 22.02 23.96 0.69
N GLY A 363 21.96 23.66 1.99
CA GLY A 363 21.07 24.33 2.93
C GLY A 363 19.59 24.11 2.59
N LEU A 364 19.24 22.89 2.16
CA LEU A 364 17.88 22.44 1.90
C LEU A 364 17.26 21.76 3.13
N TRP A 365 18.09 21.11 3.93
CA TRP A 365 17.72 20.39 5.16
C TRP A 365 18.77 20.65 6.26
N GLY A 366 18.38 20.53 7.53
CA GLY A 366 19.24 20.79 8.69
C GLY A 366 19.49 22.29 8.94
N ILE A 367 18.53 23.13 8.55
CA ILE A 367 18.67 24.59 8.61
C ILE A 367 18.64 25.07 10.05
N ASP A 368 19.61 25.91 10.45
CA ASP A 368 19.74 26.46 11.80
C ASP A 368 19.82 25.40 12.92
N ALA A 369 20.33 24.20 12.60
CA ALA A 369 20.42 23.05 13.51
C ALA A 369 21.82 22.40 13.55
N GLU A 370 22.89 23.19 13.52
CA GLU A 370 24.26 22.69 13.38
C GLU A 370 24.69 21.71 14.48
N ASP A 371 24.28 21.97 15.73
CA ASP A 371 24.61 21.11 16.87
C ASP A 371 23.95 19.72 16.74
N TRP A 372 22.68 19.69 16.33
CA TRP A 372 21.93 18.46 16.08
C TRP A 372 22.50 17.69 14.89
N ILE A 373 22.80 18.37 13.79
CA ILE A 373 23.48 17.76 12.63
C ILE A 373 24.82 17.13 13.03
N ALA A 374 25.58 17.76 13.92
CA ALA A 374 26.84 17.22 14.40
C ALA A 374 26.65 15.95 15.25
N GLU A 375 25.58 15.88 16.06
CA GLU A 375 25.17 14.69 16.80
C GLU A 375 24.82 13.55 15.84
N LEU A 376 23.90 13.79 14.90
CA LEU A 376 23.48 12.79 13.90
C LEU A 376 24.64 12.28 13.04
N GLN A 377 25.61 13.15 12.73
CA GLN A 377 26.81 12.75 11.99
C GLN A 377 27.67 11.79 12.81
N GLY A 378 27.78 12.00 14.12
CA GLY A 378 28.52 11.11 15.02
C GLY A 378 27.86 9.73 15.16
N GLU A 379 26.53 9.68 15.06
CA GLU A 379 25.72 8.47 15.19
C GLU A 379 25.49 7.73 13.87
N ASN A 380 25.83 8.35 12.73
CA ASN A 380 25.51 7.86 11.39
C ASN A 380 23.99 7.77 11.11
N SER A 381 23.23 8.74 11.62
CA SER A 381 21.76 8.83 11.50
C SER A 381 21.25 9.90 10.53
N LEU A 382 22.15 10.67 9.90
CA LEU A 382 21.77 11.75 8.96
C LEU A 382 20.87 11.27 7.82
N THR A 383 21.07 10.06 7.29
CA THR A 383 20.25 9.55 6.18
C THR A 383 18.82 9.24 6.59
N GLN A 384 18.65 8.80 7.83
CA GLN A 384 17.37 8.46 8.42
C GLN A 384 16.54 9.74 8.61
N GLU A 385 17.10 10.73 9.30
CA GLU A 385 16.42 12.00 9.60
C GLU A 385 16.10 12.81 8.34
N TYR A 386 17.02 12.84 7.37
CA TYR A 386 16.75 13.48 6.09
C TYR A 386 15.63 12.77 5.31
N LEU A 387 15.63 11.44 5.27
CA LEU A 387 14.59 10.71 4.55
C LEU A 387 13.22 10.89 5.21
N ALA A 388 13.16 10.90 6.55
CA ALA A 388 11.96 11.24 7.31
C ALA A 388 11.43 12.63 6.95
N ALA A 389 12.31 13.64 6.86
CA ALA A 389 11.93 14.99 6.43
C ALA A 389 11.23 15.03 5.07
N VAL A 390 11.80 14.30 4.11
CA VAL A 390 11.25 14.19 2.77
C VAL A 390 9.88 13.49 2.81
N ILE A 391 9.76 12.39 3.56
CA ILE A 391 8.55 11.56 3.62
C ILE A 391 7.40 12.24 4.35
N ASP A 392 7.67 12.94 5.45
CA ASP A 392 6.65 13.66 6.17
C ASP A 392 6.00 14.74 5.29
N VAL A 393 6.81 15.51 4.56
CA VAL A 393 6.31 16.48 3.59
C VAL A 393 5.62 15.79 2.42
N TYR A 394 6.15 14.67 1.96
CA TYR A 394 5.56 13.90 0.86
C TYR A 394 4.15 13.44 1.22
N TYR A 395 3.89 12.95 2.43
CA TYR A 395 2.53 12.58 2.86
C TYR A 395 1.76 13.72 3.54
N GLY A 396 2.25 14.95 3.43
CA GLY A 396 1.50 16.16 3.79
C GLY A 396 1.40 16.43 5.29
N LEU A 397 2.22 15.78 6.11
CA LEU A 397 2.22 15.95 7.59
C LEU A 397 2.63 17.34 8.04
N TRP A 398 3.28 18.15 7.18
CA TRP A 398 3.69 19.53 7.49
C TRP A 398 2.87 20.61 6.79
N GLY A 399 1.95 20.22 5.90
CA GLY A 399 1.22 21.19 5.07
C GLY A 399 0.36 22.16 5.88
N ALA A 400 -0.20 21.67 6.99
CA ALA A 400 -1.05 22.44 7.91
C ALA A 400 -0.26 23.31 8.91
N TRP A 401 1.04 23.12 9.06
CA TRP A 401 1.84 23.88 10.02
C TRP A 401 1.90 25.35 9.62
N THR A 402 1.66 26.28 10.56
CA THR A 402 1.44 27.70 10.23
C THR A 402 2.57 28.63 10.62
N GLU A 403 3.56 28.18 11.39
CA GLU A 403 4.64 29.07 11.84
C GLU A 403 5.67 29.37 10.74
N SER A 404 5.73 28.54 9.69
CA SER A 404 6.40 28.86 8.43
C SER A 404 5.42 28.82 7.26
N ASN A 405 5.62 29.67 6.26
CA ASN A 405 4.80 29.70 5.06
C ASN A 405 5.31 28.76 3.95
N ASP A 406 6.60 28.44 3.96
CA ASP A 406 7.30 27.81 2.84
C ASP A 406 8.25 26.69 3.26
N MET A 407 8.35 26.37 4.56
CA MET A 407 9.24 25.34 5.08
C MET A 407 8.48 24.35 5.96
N GLY A 408 8.87 23.07 5.91
CA GLY A 408 8.40 21.99 6.76
C GLY A 408 9.36 21.71 7.92
N MET A 409 9.01 20.73 8.76
CA MET A 409 9.80 20.30 9.92
C MET A 409 10.32 21.42 10.79
N TRP A 410 9.44 22.23 11.36
CA TRP A 410 9.83 23.39 12.18
C TRP A 410 10.79 24.39 11.50
N GLY A 411 10.84 24.39 10.16
CA GLY A 411 11.75 25.24 9.39
C GLY A 411 13.10 24.59 9.09
N LEU A 412 13.32 23.33 9.47
CA LEU A 412 14.55 22.60 9.20
C LEU A 412 14.65 22.16 7.73
N TYR A 413 13.51 21.99 7.04
CA TYR A 413 13.44 21.49 5.67
C TYR A 413 12.75 22.49 4.72
N ARG A 414 13.37 22.76 3.57
CA ARG A 414 12.92 23.79 2.60
C ARG A 414 11.60 23.49 1.92
N ALA A 415 11.15 22.24 1.87
CA ALA A 415 9.85 21.92 1.28
C ALA A 415 8.79 21.88 2.39
N LYS A 416 7.60 22.43 2.13
CA LYS A 416 6.48 22.40 3.08
C LYS A 416 5.37 21.46 2.66
N VAL A 417 5.06 21.45 1.36
CA VAL A 417 4.10 20.52 0.76
C VAL A 417 4.78 19.65 -0.29
N ARG A 418 4.17 18.50 -0.63
CA ARG A 418 4.70 17.56 -1.63
C ARG A 418 5.18 18.23 -2.93
N ALA A 419 4.44 19.22 -3.43
CA ALA A 419 4.79 19.93 -4.67
C ALA A 419 6.11 20.72 -4.55
N ASP A 420 6.45 21.20 -3.35
CA ASP A 420 7.67 21.97 -3.10
C ASP A 420 8.91 21.09 -3.18
N ILE A 421 8.80 19.79 -2.91
CA ILE A 421 9.94 18.85 -3.00
C ILE A 421 10.53 18.89 -4.41
N VAL A 422 9.68 18.90 -5.45
CA VAL A 422 10.10 18.91 -6.85
C VAL A 422 11.02 20.11 -7.18
N THR A 423 10.73 21.28 -6.61
CA THR A 423 11.48 22.51 -6.91
C THR A 423 12.59 22.79 -5.91
N ASN A 424 12.37 22.48 -4.63
CA ASN A 424 13.24 22.85 -3.53
C ASN A 424 14.25 21.75 -3.22
N ASP A 425 13.92 20.49 -3.49
CA ASP A 425 14.82 19.34 -3.32
C ASP A 425 14.65 18.28 -4.44
N PRO A 426 15.17 18.54 -5.65
CA PRO A 426 15.05 17.61 -6.77
C PRO A 426 15.68 16.24 -6.53
N GLN A 427 16.70 16.14 -5.66
CA GLN A 427 17.28 14.85 -5.29
C GLN A 427 16.37 14.10 -4.32
N GLY A 428 15.78 14.78 -3.33
CA GLY A 428 14.69 14.26 -2.51
C GLY A 428 13.52 13.75 -3.35
N GLN A 429 13.06 14.51 -4.34
CA GLN A 429 12.03 14.07 -5.28
C GLN A 429 12.43 12.78 -6.03
N SER A 430 13.70 12.69 -6.44
CA SER A 430 14.22 11.52 -7.15
C SER A 430 14.22 10.25 -6.29
N LEU A 431 14.23 10.37 -4.94
CA LEU A 431 14.08 9.24 -4.02
C LEU A 431 12.65 8.71 -3.93
N LEU A 432 11.66 9.48 -4.38
CA LEU A 432 10.23 9.18 -4.27
C LEU A 432 9.70 8.63 -5.60
N GLU A 433 10.04 9.31 -6.71
CA GLU A 433 9.49 9.02 -8.04
C GLU A 433 9.90 7.63 -8.57
N ASN A 434 8.94 6.70 -8.59
CA ASN A 434 9.12 5.31 -9.05
C ASN A 434 10.34 4.62 -8.40
N ARG A 435 10.66 4.97 -7.14
CA ARG A 435 11.77 4.35 -6.40
C ARG A 435 11.30 3.32 -5.40
N PHE A 436 10.53 3.73 -4.39
CA PHE A 436 10.22 2.87 -3.25
C PHE A 436 8.83 3.12 -2.65
N PHE A 437 8.48 4.39 -2.46
CA PHE A 437 7.27 4.81 -1.77
C PHE A 437 6.10 5.02 -2.74
N HIS A 438 4.91 4.60 -2.34
CA HIS A 438 3.69 4.86 -3.13
C HIS A 438 3.33 6.35 -3.10
N PRO A 439 2.76 6.92 -4.17
CA PRO A 439 2.24 8.29 -4.11
C PRO A 439 0.89 8.41 -3.39
N TRP A 440 0.32 7.31 -2.93
CA TRP A 440 -0.87 7.26 -2.08
C TRP A 440 -0.63 6.29 -0.91
N LEU A 441 -1.46 6.39 0.11
CA LEU A 441 -1.44 5.49 1.27
C LEU A 441 -2.17 4.20 0.91
N THR A 442 -1.51 3.06 1.15
CA THR A 442 -1.98 1.75 0.66
C THR A 442 -2.84 1.00 1.68
N TYR A 443 -2.88 1.47 2.92
CA TYR A 443 -3.68 0.85 3.97
C TYR A 443 -5.11 1.39 3.96
N ASN A 444 -6.04 0.58 4.48
CA ASN A 444 -7.40 1.02 4.78
C ASN A 444 -7.41 1.79 6.11
N ALA A 445 -7.63 3.10 6.06
CA ALA A 445 -7.67 3.93 7.26
C ALA A 445 -9.00 3.73 8.01
N GLN A 446 -8.91 3.45 9.31
CA GLN A 446 -10.08 3.34 10.16
C GLN A 446 -10.41 4.71 10.73
N ILE A 447 -11.48 5.32 10.23
CA ILE A 447 -11.95 6.61 10.73
C ILE A 447 -12.50 6.40 12.14
N ASP A 448 -11.95 7.15 13.08
CA ASP A 448 -12.23 7.03 14.51
C ASP A 448 -13.73 7.01 14.80
N SER A 449 -14.14 6.12 15.71
CA SER A 449 -15.56 5.86 15.99
C SER A 449 -16.31 7.05 16.57
N SER A 450 -15.58 8.02 17.13
CA SER A 450 -16.15 9.28 17.63
C SER A 450 -16.37 10.31 16.53
N PHE A 451 -15.80 10.13 15.34
CA PHE A 451 -15.96 11.07 14.24
C PHE A 451 -17.44 11.22 13.86
N SER A 452 -17.82 12.45 13.55
CA SER A 452 -19.13 12.79 13.02
C SER A 452 -19.01 14.02 12.12
N GLY A 453 -19.89 14.13 11.13
CA GLY A 453 -19.82 15.21 10.15
C GLY A 453 -19.28 14.72 8.82
N THR A 454 -18.45 15.55 8.17
CA THR A 454 -17.95 15.27 6.80
C THR A 454 -16.44 15.10 6.81
N PHE A 455 -15.97 13.89 6.49
CA PHE A 455 -14.57 13.57 6.31
C PHE A 455 -14.17 13.83 4.86
N TYR A 456 -13.09 14.57 4.66
CA TYR A 456 -12.62 14.95 3.33
C TYR A 456 -11.39 14.13 2.99
N LEU A 457 -11.55 13.22 2.02
CA LEU A 457 -10.43 12.66 1.28
C LEU A 457 -9.91 13.65 0.26
N ARG A 458 -10.67 14.67 -0.13
CA ARG A 458 -10.20 15.72 -1.03
C ARG A 458 -9.44 16.80 -0.29
N PHE A 459 -8.37 17.30 -0.90
CA PHE A 459 -7.69 18.48 -0.38
C PHE A 459 -8.62 19.71 -0.34
N ASP A 460 -8.68 20.35 0.82
CA ASP A 460 -9.36 21.62 1.06
C ASP A 460 -8.47 22.47 1.99
N ASN A 461 -7.94 23.58 1.48
CA ASN A 461 -7.03 24.45 2.23
C ASN A 461 -7.67 25.06 3.51
N SER A 462 -9.00 25.02 3.65
CA SER A 462 -9.68 25.43 4.89
C SER A 462 -9.72 24.35 5.96
N MET A 463 -9.36 23.11 5.62
CA MET A 463 -9.38 21.93 6.49
C MET A 463 -7.95 21.40 6.65
N PRO A 464 -7.27 21.70 7.78
CA PRO A 464 -5.85 21.38 7.99
C PRO A 464 -5.48 19.92 7.70
N TYR A 465 -6.27 18.97 8.20
CA TYR A 465 -5.99 17.54 8.06
C TYR A 465 -6.00 17.03 6.61
N THR A 466 -6.63 17.77 5.69
CA THR A 466 -6.71 17.34 4.28
C THR A 466 -5.38 17.44 3.55
N HIS A 467 -4.39 18.15 4.11
CA HIS A 467 -3.01 18.08 3.62
C HIS A 467 -2.46 16.65 3.60
N HIS A 468 -2.82 15.85 4.61
CA HIS A 468 -2.51 14.42 4.67
C HIS A 468 -3.63 13.59 4.04
N ALA A 469 -4.88 13.75 4.49
CA ALA A 469 -5.98 12.85 4.10
C ALA A 469 -6.21 12.76 2.58
N GLN A 470 -5.72 13.74 1.81
CA GLN A 470 -5.70 13.67 0.35
C GLN A 470 -4.98 12.47 -0.26
N TYR A 471 -4.10 11.82 0.49
CA TYR A 471 -3.36 10.65 0.03
C TYR A 471 -4.02 9.32 0.44
N LEU A 472 -5.10 9.35 1.23
CA LEU A 472 -5.90 8.17 1.55
C LEU A 472 -6.79 7.81 0.36
N LYS A 473 -6.81 6.53 0.00
CA LYS A 473 -7.78 5.98 -0.97
C LYS A 473 -8.82 5.07 -0.34
N ASP A 474 -8.42 4.30 0.66
CA ASP A 474 -9.27 3.28 1.25
C ASP A 474 -9.58 3.65 2.70
N ILE A 475 -10.87 3.70 3.05
CA ILE A 475 -11.30 4.01 4.42
C ILE A 475 -12.41 3.08 4.91
N THR A 476 -12.43 2.86 6.22
CA THR A 476 -13.56 2.25 6.93
C THR A 476 -14.05 3.22 7.98
N LEU A 477 -15.32 3.60 7.89
CA LEU A 477 -16.00 4.34 8.94
C LEU A 477 -16.28 3.38 10.09
N THR A 478 -15.94 3.77 11.32
CA THR A 478 -16.22 2.96 12.52
C THR A 478 -17.30 3.60 13.39
N GLY A 479 -17.79 2.86 14.38
CA GLY A 479 -18.84 3.34 15.29
C GLY A 479 -20.25 3.35 14.69
N SER A 480 -21.06 4.31 15.15
CA SER A 480 -22.49 4.41 14.82
C SER A 480 -22.96 5.82 14.51
N ASN A 481 -22.05 6.78 14.43
CA ASN A 481 -22.37 8.15 14.06
C ASN A 481 -22.68 8.24 12.56
N ASN A 482 -23.64 9.09 12.21
CA ASN A 482 -23.86 9.44 10.82
C ASN A 482 -22.66 10.22 10.29
N THR A 483 -22.07 9.72 9.22
CA THR A 483 -20.82 10.24 8.67
C THR A 483 -20.92 10.45 7.17
N GLN A 484 -20.35 11.53 6.69
CA GLN A 484 -20.29 11.87 5.28
C GLN A 484 -18.84 11.81 4.83
N VAL A 485 -18.61 11.45 3.57
CA VAL A 485 -17.27 11.39 2.97
C VAL A 485 -17.27 12.17 1.66
N VAL A 486 -16.34 13.11 1.51
CA VAL A 486 -16.04 13.76 0.23
C VAL A 486 -14.83 13.08 -0.38
N ILE A 487 -14.99 12.45 -1.54
CA ILE A 487 -13.95 11.65 -2.19
C ILE A 487 -12.92 12.49 -2.94
N ASN A 488 -11.72 11.94 -3.09
CA ASN A 488 -10.69 12.50 -3.98
C ASN A 488 -10.77 11.88 -5.37
N ALA A 489 -9.69 12.01 -6.14
CA ALA A 489 -9.59 11.54 -7.51
C ALA A 489 -9.07 10.10 -7.65
N PHE A 490 -8.76 9.43 -6.54
CA PHE A 490 -8.34 8.02 -6.58
C PHE A 490 -9.53 7.10 -6.74
N ASP A 491 -9.22 5.85 -7.06
CA ASP A 491 -10.17 4.77 -6.96
C ASP A 491 -10.29 4.36 -5.48
N ASN A 492 -11.39 4.77 -4.84
CA ASN A 492 -11.56 4.61 -3.40
C ASN A 492 -12.33 3.34 -3.04
N ASN A 493 -11.90 2.61 -2.00
CA ASN A 493 -12.73 1.63 -1.30
C ASN A 493 -13.23 2.19 0.03
N ILE A 494 -14.54 2.39 0.15
CA ILE A 494 -15.18 3.01 1.31
C ILE A 494 -16.16 2.02 1.94
N THR A 495 -15.88 1.66 3.20
CA THR A 495 -16.79 0.88 4.03
C THR A 495 -17.49 1.80 5.04
N GLY A 496 -18.82 1.82 5.04
CA GLY A 496 -19.64 2.57 5.99
C GLY A 496 -19.72 1.92 7.37
N ASN A 497 -20.17 2.71 8.36
CA ASN A 497 -20.40 2.25 9.73
C ASN A 497 -21.88 1.89 9.96
N THR A 498 -22.28 1.67 11.21
CA THR A 498 -23.68 1.31 11.55
C THR A 498 -24.67 2.50 11.54
N GLY A 499 -24.18 3.72 11.33
CA GLY A 499 -25.00 4.92 11.14
C GLY A 499 -25.46 5.10 9.70
N THR A 500 -26.02 6.27 9.39
CA THR A 500 -26.32 6.67 8.00
C THR A 500 -25.11 7.36 7.38
N ASN A 501 -24.56 6.73 6.36
CA ASN A 501 -23.36 7.13 5.66
C ASN A 501 -23.71 7.76 4.30
N THR A 502 -23.06 8.87 3.98
CA THR A 502 -23.23 9.55 2.68
C THR A 502 -21.89 9.75 1.98
N VAL A 503 -21.80 9.38 0.71
CA VAL A 503 -20.60 9.64 -0.11
C VAL A 503 -20.92 10.74 -1.10
N HIS A 504 -20.11 11.81 -1.09
CA HIS A 504 -20.25 12.99 -1.94
C HIS A 504 -19.33 12.90 -3.15
N PHE A 505 -19.93 13.04 -4.32
CA PHE A 505 -19.31 13.09 -5.62
C PHE A 505 -19.30 14.53 -6.15
N SER A 506 -18.32 14.85 -6.99
CA SER A 506 -18.04 16.21 -7.46
C SER A 506 -18.93 16.67 -8.60
N GLY A 507 -19.64 15.76 -9.26
CA GLY A 507 -20.36 15.98 -10.51
C GLY A 507 -21.86 15.78 -10.41
N ALA A 508 -22.55 15.96 -11.54
CA ALA A 508 -23.96 15.63 -11.66
C ALA A 508 -24.15 14.12 -11.81
N SER A 509 -25.25 13.54 -11.33
CA SER A 509 -25.46 12.09 -11.34
C SER A 509 -25.41 11.47 -12.74
N SER A 510 -25.72 12.25 -13.78
CA SER A 510 -25.64 11.81 -15.18
C SER A 510 -24.22 11.55 -15.69
N GLU A 511 -23.20 11.99 -14.94
CA GLU A 511 -21.79 11.82 -15.29
C GLU A 511 -21.18 10.57 -14.63
N TYR A 512 -21.99 9.74 -13.97
CA TYR A 512 -21.54 8.53 -13.29
C TYR A 512 -22.34 7.32 -13.74
N SER A 513 -21.66 6.17 -13.83
CA SER A 513 -22.30 4.86 -13.93
C SER A 513 -22.31 4.21 -12.56
N ILE A 514 -23.50 3.80 -12.10
CA ILE A 514 -23.71 3.21 -10.76
C ILE A 514 -24.21 1.77 -10.92
N THR A 515 -23.54 0.83 -10.27
CA THR A 515 -23.89 -0.59 -10.29
C THR A 515 -23.83 -1.17 -8.88
N THR A 516 -24.87 -1.85 -8.42
CA THR A 516 -24.88 -2.52 -7.11
C THR A 516 -25.05 -4.02 -7.29
N ILE A 517 -24.09 -4.80 -6.79
CA ILE A 517 -24.09 -6.26 -6.82
C ILE A 517 -23.76 -6.78 -5.42
N SER A 518 -24.63 -7.65 -4.87
CA SER A 518 -24.40 -8.31 -3.58
C SER A 518 -24.08 -7.36 -2.41
N GLY A 519 -24.70 -6.18 -2.36
CA GLY A 519 -24.49 -5.19 -1.30
C GLY A 519 -23.26 -4.29 -1.47
N VAL A 520 -22.51 -4.46 -2.57
CA VAL A 520 -21.40 -3.58 -2.96
C VAL A 520 -21.86 -2.68 -4.10
N THR A 521 -21.70 -1.37 -3.94
CA THR A 521 -22.03 -0.37 -4.97
C THR A 521 -20.77 0.19 -5.60
N ARG A 522 -20.64 0.05 -6.91
CA ARG A 522 -19.61 0.69 -7.74
C ARG A 522 -20.15 1.97 -8.33
N VAL A 523 -19.41 3.05 -8.16
CA VAL A 523 -19.68 4.37 -8.76
C VAL A 523 -18.47 4.78 -9.59
N ASN A 524 -18.59 4.66 -10.91
CA ASN A 524 -17.54 5.01 -11.85
C ASN A 524 -17.83 6.36 -12.51
N ASP A 525 -16.89 7.29 -12.35
CA ASP A 525 -16.94 8.60 -12.99
C ASP A 525 -16.61 8.49 -14.48
N THR A 526 -17.47 9.07 -15.33
CA THR A 526 -17.25 9.10 -16.79
C THR A 526 -16.42 10.30 -17.23
N VAL A 527 -16.15 11.25 -16.33
CA VAL A 527 -15.27 12.40 -16.55
C VAL A 527 -13.85 12.04 -16.09
N SER A 528 -12.88 12.19 -16.99
CA SER A 528 -11.49 11.84 -16.69
C SER A 528 -10.88 12.73 -15.61
N ASN A 529 -10.03 12.13 -14.76
CA ASN A 529 -9.24 12.81 -13.72
C ASN A 529 -10.06 13.60 -12.69
N ARG A 530 -11.25 13.11 -12.31
CA ARG A 530 -12.10 13.77 -11.31
C ARG A 530 -12.34 12.93 -10.06
N ASP A 531 -13.22 11.93 -10.10
CA ASP A 531 -13.57 11.13 -8.91
C ASP A 531 -13.19 9.64 -9.02
N GLY A 532 -12.65 9.20 -10.16
CA GLY A 532 -12.21 7.82 -10.35
C GLY A 532 -13.33 6.76 -10.24
N GLN A 533 -12.93 5.54 -9.88
CA GLN A 533 -13.78 4.38 -9.66
C GLN A 533 -13.91 4.05 -8.18
N ASN A 534 -15.12 4.17 -7.65
CA ASN A 534 -15.34 4.04 -6.20
C ASN A 534 -16.12 2.76 -5.89
N THR A 535 -15.60 1.96 -4.97
CA THR A 535 -16.26 0.76 -4.45
C THR A 535 -16.77 1.03 -3.04
N LEU A 536 -18.08 0.90 -2.85
CA LEU A 536 -18.77 1.32 -1.64
C LEU A 536 -19.51 0.14 -1.00
N THR A 537 -19.31 -0.07 0.29
CA THR A 537 -20.02 -1.10 1.06
C THR A 537 -20.64 -0.47 2.31
N GLY A 538 -21.89 -0.80 2.64
CA GLY A 538 -22.56 -0.23 3.83
C GLY A 538 -22.80 1.28 3.73
N ILE A 539 -23.02 1.80 2.52
CA ILE A 539 -23.33 3.21 2.27
C ILE A 539 -24.82 3.35 1.93
N GLU A 540 -25.49 4.30 2.56
CA GLU A 540 -26.94 4.51 2.38
C GLU A 540 -27.23 5.52 1.27
N ILE A 541 -26.39 6.57 1.12
CA ILE A 541 -26.69 7.71 0.26
C ILE A 541 -25.48 8.07 -0.61
N LEU A 542 -25.72 8.23 -1.91
CA LEU A 542 -24.82 8.91 -2.85
C LEU A 542 -25.31 10.34 -3.04
N GLN A 543 -24.43 11.32 -2.80
CA GLN A 543 -24.72 12.73 -3.01
C GLN A 543 -23.97 13.22 -4.26
N PHE A 544 -24.72 13.61 -5.28
CA PHE A 544 -24.21 14.30 -6.46
C PHE A 544 -24.53 15.81 -6.37
N THR A 545 -23.97 16.61 -7.26
CA THR A 545 -24.21 18.08 -7.27
C THR A 545 -25.66 18.46 -7.58
N ASP A 546 -26.41 17.59 -8.24
CA ASP A 546 -27.77 17.81 -8.71
C ASP A 546 -28.83 17.03 -7.91
N ILE A 547 -28.51 15.82 -7.44
CA ILE A 547 -29.44 14.95 -6.72
C ILE A 547 -28.77 14.12 -5.61
N SER A 548 -29.58 13.63 -4.68
CA SER A 548 -29.21 12.59 -3.71
C SER A 548 -29.90 11.27 -4.09
N VAL A 549 -29.17 10.16 -4.08
CA VAL A 549 -29.67 8.82 -4.44
C VAL A 549 -29.48 7.89 -3.25
N ALA A 550 -30.57 7.31 -2.75
CA ALA A 550 -30.50 6.24 -1.76
C ALA A 550 -30.21 4.89 -2.47
N ILE A 551 -29.27 4.09 -1.94
CA ILE A 551 -28.74 2.89 -2.62
C ILE A 551 -28.84 1.59 -1.79
N GLN A 552 -29.78 1.54 -0.83
CA GLN A 552 -30.09 0.34 -0.05
C GLN A 552 -31.55 -0.05 -0.16
#